data_AF-A0A816C1Q2-F1
#
_entry.id   AF-A0A816C1Q2-F1
#
_cell.length_a   1.000
_cell.length_b   1.000
_cell.length_c   1.000
_cell.angle_alpha   90.00
_cell.angle_beta   90.00
_cell.angle_gamma   90.00
#
_symmetry.space_group_name_H-M   'P 1'
#
loop_
_entity.id
_entity.type
_entity.pdbx_description
1 polymer ?
#
loop_
_entity_poly.entity_id
_entity_poly.type
_entity_poly.pdbx_seq_one_letter_code
_entity_poly.pdbx_strand_id
1 'polypeptide(L)'
;MSIERGDSTIIRKTVIEHGYRNVDSSIGRSGLEVVRNLAIQREDEKREMQELNSKFSNYLERVKFLENQNRKLQLQLDELKQKWGFESGQVKDKYDETLRSLRKQIDDVTRDKALAELRAKRAEYDASLIKHQSDFAHELITLDRNRFTMLKQQLEGSNSELELLRNRFEDKRQDIDRGKSEIRRLLDQLDTLKNEFDQESMARVMIQNELQTLEEQLAFMKAIHEEERNEISALGTISIDVSQFYRNELTRAITDIKSDFEAISQAQRRDLEEYYRIKTEEIRQEAIEQKRKIDEARKFGSVEIMDLTSLRTLLTENRETYGALQKEHATLTNQLRQLEEDFEHIAFDHTRAQNERERELFELRTKAEQRQNEIDAILQNNVSLKFEINTYRRLLEVEEIRIQTTPEISTKKMTVQKSARGPVTVDQVDPQGNFIVIENAGSTGKDQELRGWTIRRRVDNNNEIVYKFPDQFVLKSRSRVRILSRTASKSSTSDKDVLIADGIQNWGIGTSMVTRLIDANNEEKALLTQRFQ
;
A
#
# COMPACT_ATOMS: atom_id res chain seq x y z
N MET A 1 72.74 -35.20 -43.21
CA MET A 1 72.80 -36.47 -42.45
C MET A 1 72.38 -37.55 -43.42
N SER A 2 73.29 -38.25 -44.13
CA SER A 2 74.32 -39.20 -43.61
C SER A 2 73.60 -40.30 -42.83
N ILE A 3 73.68 -41.60 -43.18
CA ILE A 3 74.86 -42.49 -43.18
C ILE A 3 74.43 -43.79 -43.94
N GLU A 4 75.12 -44.22 -45.01
CA GLU A 4 76.12 -45.34 -45.12
C GLU A 4 75.54 -46.76 -44.94
N ARG A 5 76.04 -47.88 -45.48
CA ARG A 5 77.08 -48.32 -46.45
C ARG A 5 76.96 -49.86 -46.57
N GLY A 6 77.65 -50.45 -47.55
CA GLY A 6 78.12 -51.84 -47.56
C GLY A 6 77.91 -52.50 -48.94
N ASP A 7 78.75 -52.32 -49.96
CA ASP A 7 80.15 -52.68 -50.24
C ASP A 7 80.50 -54.19 -50.38
N SER A 8 80.92 -54.53 -51.62
CA SER A 8 81.94 -55.52 -52.06
C SER A 8 81.69 -57.04 -51.79
N THR A 9 82.01 -57.99 -52.69
CA THR A 9 83.37 -58.30 -53.15
C THR A 9 83.40 -59.29 -54.34
N ILE A 10 84.40 -59.09 -55.19
CA ILE A 10 84.87 -59.85 -56.36
C ILE A 10 85.71 -61.07 -55.93
N ILE A 11 85.61 -62.24 -56.61
CA ILE A 11 86.70 -63.24 -56.66
C ILE A 11 86.92 -63.78 -58.10
N ARG A 12 88.20 -63.88 -58.44
CA ARG A 12 88.91 -64.15 -59.72
C ARG A 12 88.84 -65.62 -60.19
N LYS A 13 88.78 -65.88 -61.52
CA LYS A 13 89.83 -66.42 -62.45
C LYS A 13 90.52 -67.73 -61.98
N THR A 14 90.56 -68.83 -62.77
CA THR A 14 91.70 -69.32 -63.63
C THR A 14 91.35 -70.78 -64.06
N VAL A 15 91.15 -71.17 -65.34
CA VAL A 15 92.08 -71.66 -66.42
C VAL A 15 92.21 -73.21 -66.54
N ILE A 16 91.86 -73.71 -67.75
CA ILE A 16 92.49 -74.71 -68.68
C ILE A 16 92.84 -76.16 -68.23
N GLU A 17 92.41 -77.15 -69.04
CA GLU A 17 93.17 -78.25 -69.70
C GLU A 17 92.19 -79.21 -70.42
N HIS A 18 92.07 -79.26 -71.77
CA HIS A 18 92.80 -80.06 -72.79
C HIS A 18 93.11 -81.54 -72.46
N GLY A 19 92.51 -82.45 -73.24
CA GLY A 19 92.90 -83.85 -73.38
C GLY A 19 92.31 -84.49 -74.64
N TYR A 20 93.18 -84.87 -75.58
CA TYR A 20 92.91 -85.46 -76.90
C TYR A 20 93.23 -86.98 -76.90
N ARG A 21 92.63 -87.70 -77.86
CA ARG A 21 93.03 -89.01 -78.45
C ARG A 21 92.82 -90.27 -77.56
N ASN A 22 92.64 -91.49 -78.09
CA ASN A 22 92.93 -92.01 -79.42
C ASN A 22 92.06 -93.23 -79.77
N VAL A 23 92.00 -93.50 -81.08
CA VAL A 23 91.50 -94.72 -81.74
C VAL A 23 92.38 -95.91 -81.38
N ASP A 24 91.79 -97.11 -81.24
CA ASP A 24 92.46 -98.32 -81.70
C ASP A 24 91.48 -99.26 -82.39
N SER A 25 91.99 -99.90 -83.43
CA SER A 25 91.29 -100.66 -84.45
C SER A 25 91.85 -102.07 -84.50
N SER A 26 91.01 -103.10 -84.44
CA SER A 26 91.29 -104.33 -85.19
C SER A 26 90.07 -105.28 -85.28
N ILE A 27 89.53 -105.35 -86.50
CA ILE A 27 89.24 -106.55 -87.30
C ILE A 27 88.24 -107.59 -86.74
N GLY A 28 87.09 -107.74 -87.43
CA GLY A 28 86.54 -109.08 -87.68
C GLY A 28 85.01 -109.25 -87.76
N ARG A 29 84.50 -109.29 -89.00
CA ARG A 29 83.35 -110.07 -89.52
C ARG A 29 81.88 -109.66 -89.23
N SER A 30 81.12 -109.72 -90.34
CA SER A 30 79.68 -110.02 -90.49
C SER A 30 78.71 -108.83 -90.63
N GLY A 31 78.51 -108.39 -91.87
CA GLY A 31 77.66 -107.25 -92.28
C GLY A 31 76.18 -107.57 -92.50
N LEU A 32 75.52 -108.32 -91.61
CA LEU A 32 74.07 -108.60 -91.74
C LEU A 32 73.20 -108.11 -90.57
N GLU A 33 73.78 -107.49 -89.53
CA GLU A 33 73.06 -107.00 -88.34
C GLU A 33 72.99 -105.46 -88.22
N VAL A 34 73.91 -104.74 -88.88
CA VAL A 34 74.07 -103.27 -88.76
C VAL A 34 72.93 -102.47 -89.41
N VAL A 35 72.33 -102.98 -90.48
CA VAL A 35 71.31 -102.24 -91.24
C VAL A 35 69.95 -102.19 -90.53
N ARG A 36 69.62 -103.20 -89.71
CA ARG A 36 68.34 -103.25 -88.97
C ARG A 36 68.38 -102.36 -87.72
N ASN A 37 69.53 -102.26 -87.04
CA ASN A 37 69.68 -101.43 -85.85
C ASN A 37 69.71 -99.92 -86.15
N LEU A 38 70.27 -99.50 -87.30
CA LEU A 38 70.28 -98.07 -87.68
C LEU A 38 68.89 -97.50 -87.99
N ALA A 39 67.95 -98.33 -88.46
CA ALA A 39 66.59 -97.91 -88.77
C ALA A 39 65.78 -97.64 -87.49
N ILE A 40 65.91 -98.51 -86.50
CA ILE A 40 65.26 -98.37 -85.18
C ILE A 40 65.81 -97.15 -84.44
N GLN A 41 67.13 -96.96 -84.47
CA GLN A 41 67.79 -95.84 -83.80
C GLN A 41 67.38 -94.47 -84.40
N ARG A 42 67.21 -94.39 -85.73
CA ARG A 42 66.68 -93.17 -86.38
C ARG A 42 65.20 -92.91 -86.08
N GLU A 43 64.42 -93.96 -85.83
CA GLU A 43 63.00 -93.82 -85.50
C GLU A 43 62.80 -93.39 -84.04
N ASP A 44 63.65 -93.88 -83.13
CA ASP A 44 63.70 -93.45 -81.73
C ASP A 44 64.18 -92.00 -81.59
N GLU A 45 65.24 -91.58 -82.31
CA GLU A 45 65.70 -90.18 -82.33
C GLU A 45 64.62 -89.22 -82.85
N LYS A 46 63.85 -89.65 -83.85
CA LYS A 46 62.74 -88.87 -84.39
C LYS A 46 61.58 -88.74 -83.37
N ARG A 47 61.33 -89.79 -82.58
CA ARG A 47 60.32 -89.79 -81.52
C ARG A 47 60.74 -88.92 -80.34
N GLU A 48 62.01 -88.96 -79.94
CA GLU A 48 62.56 -88.06 -78.93
C GLU A 48 62.50 -86.60 -79.38
N MET A 49 62.82 -86.31 -80.65
CA MET A 49 62.68 -84.95 -81.21
C MET A 49 61.22 -84.49 -81.26
N GLN A 50 60.26 -85.38 -81.51
CA GLN A 50 58.83 -85.06 -81.41
C GLN A 50 58.38 -84.81 -79.97
N GLU A 51 58.90 -85.56 -79.01
CA GLU A 51 58.58 -85.37 -77.59
C GLU A 51 59.20 -84.08 -77.04
N LEU A 52 60.44 -83.77 -77.40
CA LEU A 52 61.09 -82.49 -77.12
C LEU A 52 60.35 -81.32 -77.76
N ASN A 53 59.96 -81.43 -79.03
CA ASN A 53 59.16 -80.40 -79.69
C ASN A 53 57.77 -80.24 -79.05
N SER A 54 57.15 -81.32 -78.57
CA SER A 54 55.89 -81.25 -77.83
C SER A 54 56.07 -80.56 -76.47
N LYS A 55 57.18 -80.84 -75.77
CA LYS A 55 57.56 -80.13 -74.54
C LYS A 55 57.84 -78.65 -74.81
N PHE A 56 58.58 -78.31 -75.85
CA PHE A 56 58.81 -76.92 -76.27
C PHE A 56 57.51 -76.22 -76.65
N SER A 57 56.58 -76.91 -77.33
CA SER A 57 55.26 -76.36 -77.64
C SER A 57 54.47 -76.05 -76.38
N ASN A 58 54.45 -76.98 -75.40
CA ASN A 58 53.81 -76.76 -74.10
C ASN A 58 54.45 -75.61 -73.31
N TYR A 59 55.78 -75.50 -73.32
CA TYR A 59 56.50 -74.38 -72.71
C TYR A 59 56.20 -73.06 -73.42
N LEU A 60 56.14 -73.06 -74.76
CA LEU A 60 55.84 -71.87 -75.55
C LEU A 60 54.39 -71.42 -75.35
N GLU A 61 53.44 -72.35 -75.24
CA GLU A 61 52.05 -72.08 -74.86
C GLU A 61 51.96 -71.54 -73.44
N ARG A 62 52.73 -72.08 -72.49
CA ARG A 62 52.80 -71.58 -71.12
C ARG A 62 53.39 -70.17 -71.06
N VAL A 63 54.45 -69.89 -71.82
CA VAL A 63 55.06 -68.57 -71.93
C VAL A 63 54.06 -67.59 -72.56
N LYS A 64 53.40 -67.95 -73.68
CA LYS A 64 52.35 -67.12 -74.28
C LYS A 64 51.19 -66.86 -73.33
N PHE A 65 50.81 -67.86 -72.52
CA PHE A 65 49.79 -67.71 -71.49
C PHE A 65 50.23 -66.74 -70.39
N LEU A 66 51.46 -66.88 -69.89
CA LEU A 66 52.04 -65.98 -68.88
C LEU A 66 52.27 -64.57 -69.43
N GLU A 67 52.68 -64.42 -70.68
CA GLU A 67 52.79 -63.12 -71.37
C GLU A 67 51.43 -62.47 -71.52
N ASN A 68 50.40 -63.23 -71.91
CA ASN A 68 49.02 -62.72 -71.94
C ASN A 68 48.51 -62.34 -70.55
N GLN A 69 48.83 -63.12 -69.51
CA GLN A 69 48.49 -62.78 -68.13
C GLN A 69 49.22 -61.53 -67.65
N ASN A 70 50.52 -61.41 -67.91
CA ASN A 70 51.31 -60.22 -67.56
C ASN A 70 50.80 -58.98 -68.30
N ARG A 71 50.45 -59.11 -69.58
CA ARG A 71 49.82 -58.03 -70.35
C ARG A 71 48.47 -57.62 -69.75
N LYS A 72 47.64 -58.60 -69.33
CA LYS A 72 46.37 -58.33 -68.66
C LYS A 72 46.58 -57.63 -67.30
N LEU A 73 47.54 -58.09 -66.51
CA LEU A 73 47.90 -57.48 -65.22
C LEU A 73 48.48 -56.08 -65.39
N GLN A 74 49.27 -55.82 -66.43
CA GLN A 74 49.76 -54.49 -66.77
C GLN A 74 48.62 -53.55 -67.15
N LEU A 75 47.68 -53.99 -67.99
CA LEU A 75 46.50 -53.18 -68.33
C LEU A 75 45.65 -52.88 -67.09
N GLN A 76 45.43 -53.86 -66.21
CA GLN A 76 44.72 -53.64 -64.95
C GLN A 76 45.48 -52.70 -64.01
N LEU A 77 46.81 -52.77 -63.97
CA LEU A 77 47.65 -51.86 -63.18
C LEU A 77 47.59 -50.44 -63.72
N ASP A 78 47.60 -50.26 -65.04
CA ASP A 78 47.50 -48.95 -65.69
C ASP A 78 46.08 -48.34 -65.51
N GLU A 79 45.03 -49.15 -65.59
CA GLU A 79 43.66 -48.74 -65.24
C GLU A 79 43.55 -48.32 -63.77
N LEU A 80 44.14 -49.10 -62.85
CA LEU A 80 44.16 -48.76 -61.43
C LEU A 80 44.96 -47.48 -61.17
N LYS A 81 46.11 -47.27 -61.83
CA LYS A 81 46.89 -46.03 -61.74
C LYS A 81 46.15 -44.82 -62.29
N GLN A 82 45.37 -44.97 -63.36
CA GLN A 82 44.53 -43.88 -63.86
C GLN A 82 43.38 -43.53 -62.90
N LYS A 83 42.78 -44.53 -62.25
CA LYS A 83 41.71 -44.33 -61.26
C LYS A 83 42.25 -43.87 -59.91
N TRP A 84 43.51 -44.15 -59.62
CA TRP A 84 44.18 -43.76 -58.39
C TRP A 84 44.23 -42.23 -58.28
N GLY A 85 43.68 -41.70 -57.19
CA GLY A 85 43.56 -40.27 -56.96
C GLY A 85 42.27 -39.65 -57.51
N PHE A 86 41.63 -40.20 -58.55
CA PHE A 86 40.36 -39.67 -59.08
C PHE A 86 39.19 -39.95 -58.13
N GLU A 87 39.07 -41.19 -57.63
CA GLU A 87 38.05 -41.55 -56.63
C GLU A 87 38.29 -40.82 -55.30
N SER A 88 39.56 -40.65 -54.90
CA SER A 88 39.93 -39.86 -53.72
C SER A 88 39.63 -38.37 -53.90
N GLY A 89 39.84 -37.83 -55.10
CA GLY A 89 39.50 -36.45 -55.47
C GLY A 89 37.99 -36.19 -55.47
N GLN A 90 37.19 -37.09 -56.05
CA GLN A 90 35.73 -36.98 -56.02
C GLN A 90 35.16 -37.04 -54.60
N VAL A 91 35.72 -37.89 -53.74
CA VAL A 91 35.33 -37.96 -52.33
C VAL A 91 35.73 -36.68 -51.61
N LYS A 92 36.95 -36.17 -51.85
CA LYS A 92 37.42 -34.89 -51.31
C LYS A 92 36.54 -33.74 -51.74
N ASP A 93 36.16 -33.64 -53.01
CA ASP A 93 35.34 -32.54 -53.54
C ASP A 93 33.94 -32.51 -52.89
N LYS A 94 33.30 -33.68 -52.73
CA LYS A 94 32.02 -33.79 -52.00
C LYS A 94 32.15 -33.36 -50.54
N TYR A 95 33.22 -33.77 -49.86
CA TYR A 95 33.47 -33.35 -48.48
C TYR A 95 33.85 -31.87 -48.37
N ASP A 96 34.59 -31.32 -49.32
CA ASP A 96 34.94 -29.89 -49.36
C ASP A 96 33.70 -29.02 -49.61
N GLU A 97 32.77 -29.46 -50.46
CA GLU A 97 31.50 -28.75 -50.69
C GLU A 97 30.60 -28.77 -49.44
N THR A 98 30.46 -29.93 -48.80
CA THR A 98 29.71 -30.03 -47.53
C THR A 98 30.37 -29.23 -46.40
N LEU A 99 31.69 -29.24 -46.28
CA LEU A 99 32.43 -28.42 -45.32
C LEU A 99 32.23 -26.92 -45.57
N ARG A 100 32.23 -26.46 -46.83
CA ARG A 100 31.92 -25.07 -47.18
C ARG A 100 30.49 -24.70 -46.79
N SER A 101 29.53 -25.57 -47.07
CA SER A 101 28.12 -25.37 -46.70
C SER A 101 27.93 -25.28 -45.18
N LEU A 102 28.54 -26.20 -44.43
CA LEU A 102 28.52 -26.20 -42.96
C LEU A 102 29.19 -24.96 -42.37
N ARG A 103 30.33 -24.52 -42.92
CA ARG A 103 30.97 -23.26 -42.50
C ARG A 103 30.06 -22.05 -42.72
N LYS A 104 29.40 -21.97 -43.88
CA LYS A 104 28.45 -20.90 -44.16
C LYS A 104 27.27 -20.91 -43.18
N GLN A 105 26.72 -22.08 -42.87
CA GLN A 105 25.66 -22.21 -41.86
C GLN A 105 26.13 -21.77 -40.47
N ILE A 106 27.36 -22.11 -40.07
CA ILE A 106 27.96 -21.64 -38.82
C ILE A 106 28.04 -20.10 -38.81
N ASP A 107 28.52 -19.49 -39.89
CA ASP A 107 28.63 -18.04 -40.00
C ASP A 107 27.26 -17.35 -39.94
N ASP A 108 26.25 -17.91 -40.63
CA ASP A 108 24.89 -17.39 -40.63
C ASP A 108 24.24 -17.52 -39.25
N VAL A 109 24.34 -18.68 -38.59
CA VAL A 109 23.86 -18.89 -37.22
C VAL A 109 24.58 -17.98 -36.22
N THR A 110 25.88 -17.77 -36.39
CA THR A 110 26.66 -16.87 -35.52
C THR A 110 26.20 -15.42 -35.67
N ARG A 111 25.90 -14.99 -36.90
CA ARG A 111 25.33 -13.66 -37.17
C ARG A 111 23.95 -13.51 -36.56
N ASP A 112 23.07 -14.49 -36.75
CA ASP A 112 21.71 -14.46 -36.20
C ASP A 112 21.70 -14.48 -34.68
N LYS A 113 22.59 -15.28 -34.07
CA LYS A 113 22.82 -15.29 -32.62
C LYS A 113 23.25 -13.91 -32.12
N ALA A 114 24.22 -13.27 -32.76
CA ALA A 114 24.67 -11.93 -32.38
C ALA A 114 23.54 -10.89 -32.49
N LEU A 115 22.72 -10.96 -33.55
CA LEU A 115 21.55 -10.09 -33.73
C LEU A 115 20.48 -10.33 -32.65
N ALA A 116 20.22 -11.59 -32.31
CA ALA A 116 19.28 -11.96 -31.25
C ALA A 116 19.76 -11.47 -29.88
N GLU A 117 21.04 -11.62 -29.56
CA GLU A 117 21.63 -11.10 -28.32
C GLU A 117 21.55 -9.57 -28.23
N LEU A 118 21.80 -8.85 -29.33
CA LEU A 118 21.63 -7.40 -29.36
C LEU A 118 20.16 -6.97 -29.16
N ARG A 119 19.20 -7.70 -29.77
CA ARG A 119 17.77 -7.45 -29.57
C ARG A 119 17.35 -7.74 -28.13
N ALA A 120 17.83 -8.83 -27.54
CA ALA A 120 17.56 -9.17 -26.14
C ALA A 120 18.07 -8.08 -25.20
N LYS A 121 19.32 -7.62 -25.37
CA LYS A 121 19.89 -6.53 -24.58
C LYS A 121 19.11 -5.23 -24.71
N ARG A 122 18.63 -4.89 -25.92
CA ARG A 122 17.77 -3.71 -26.12
C ARG A 122 16.43 -3.86 -25.40
N ALA A 123 15.79 -5.02 -25.54
CA ALA A 123 14.52 -5.29 -24.86
C ALA A 123 14.66 -5.27 -23.32
N GLU A 124 15.76 -5.78 -22.78
CA GLU A 124 16.08 -5.69 -21.34
C GLU A 124 16.25 -4.24 -20.88
N TYR A 125 16.94 -3.42 -21.68
CA TYR A 125 17.06 -1.99 -21.40
C TYR A 125 15.71 -1.27 -21.43
N ASP A 126 14.90 -1.51 -22.46
CA ASP A 126 13.56 -0.91 -22.57
C ASP A 126 12.64 -1.35 -21.43
N ALA A 127 12.68 -2.63 -21.05
CA ALA A 127 11.94 -3.16 -19.91
C ALA A 127 12.39 -2.51 -18.59
N SER A 128 13.70 -2.32 -18.38
CA SER A 128 14.23 -1.62 -17.21
C SER A 128 13.79 -0.15 -17.16
N LEU A 129 13.73 0.52 -18.31
CA LEU A 129 13.28 1.90 -18.40
C LEU A 129 11.79 2.03 -18.08
N ILE A 130 10.95 1.18 -18.69
CA ILE A 130 9.50 1.15 -18.43
C ILE A 130 9.24 0.81 -16.96
N LYS A 131 9.98 -0.14 -16.39
CA LYS A 131 9.88 -0.47 -14.96
C LYS A 131 10.16 0.75 -14.09
N HIS A 132 11.26 1.46 -14.33
CA HIS A 132 11.59 2.67 -13.56
C HIS A 132 10.52 3.77 -13.71
N GLN A 133 9.94 3.94 -14.90
CA GLN A 133 8.84 4.88 -15.12
C GLN A 133 7.57 4.46 -14.37
N SER A 134 7.26 3.16 -14.36
CA SER A 134 6.12 2.61 -13.63
C SER A 134 6.29 2.74 -12.13
N ASP A 135 7.48 2.45 -11.59
CA ASP A 135 7.80 2.57 -10.17
C ASP A 135 7.67 4.03 -9.71
N PHE A 136 8.17 4.98 -10.51
CA PHE A 136 8.01 6.42 -10.25
C PHE A 136 6.55 6.87 -10.28
N ALA A 137 5.77 6.42 -11.26
CA ALA A 137 4.34 6.72 -11.34
C ALA A 137 3.57 6.14 -10.13
N HIS A 138 3.94 4.93 -9.68
CA HIS A 138 3.34 4.30 -8.52
C HIS A 138 3.65 5.06 -7.22
N GLU A 139 4.88 5.55 -7.07
CA GLU A 139 5.27 6.39 -5.93
C GLU A 139 4.45 7.69 -5.89
N LEU A 140 4.26 8.35 -7.03
CA LEU A 140 3.46 9.57 -7.13
C LEU A 140 1.98 9.31 -6.78
N ILE A 141 1.39 8.23 -7.32
CA ILE A 141 0.00 7.84 -7.00
C ILE A 141 -0.15 7.52 -5.51
N THR A 142 0.85 6.89 -4.90
CA THR A 142 0.83 6.58 -3.47
C THR A 142 0.88 7.84 -2.62
N LEU A 143 1.70 8.82 -3.01
CA LEU A 143 1.77 10.13 -2.36
C LEU A 143 0.43 10.87 -2.47
N ASP A 144 -0.16 10.93 -3.67
CA ASP A 144 -1.46 11.55 -3.89
C ASP A 144 -2.58 10.86 -3.10
N ARG A 145 -2.55 9.52 -3.03
CA ARG A 145 -3.50 8.74 -2.21
C ARG A 145 -3.37 9.07 -0.73
N ASN A 146 -2.15 9.17 -0.20
CA ASN A 146 -1.90 9.55 1.19
C ASN A 146 -2.33 10.99 1.47
N ARG A 147 -2.13 11.91 0.51
CA ARG A 147 -2.61 13.29 0.62
C ARG A 147 -4.13 13.34 0.61
N PHE A 148 -4.78 12.55 -0.25
CA PHE A 148 -6.23 12.46 -0.31
C PHE A 148 -6.82 11.90 0.98
N THR A 149 -6.24 10.84 1.56
CA THR A 149 -6.72 10.29 2.83
C THR A 149 -6.58 11.30 3.97
N MET A 150 -5.47 12.04 4.04
CA MET A 150 -5.29 13.09 5.04
C MET A 150 -6.32 14.22 4.90
N LEU A 151 -6.53 14.71 3.67
CA LEU A 151 -7.54 15.75 3.40
C LEU A 151 -8.96 15.27 3.69
N LYS A 152 -9.26 14.01 3.39
CA LYS A 152 -10.55 13.40 3.71
C LYS A 152 -10.78 13.34 5.22
N GLN A 153 -9.78 12.93 5.99
CA GLN A 153 -9.87 12.91 7.46
C GLN A 153 -10.07 14.32 8.05
N GLN A 154 -9.36 15.32 7.52
CA GLN A 154 -9.55 16.72 7.94
C GLN A 154 -10.96 17.23 7.62
N LEU A 155 -11.52 16.86 6.47
CA LEU A 155 -12.88 17.22 6.08
C LEU A 155 -13.92 16.54 6.98
N GLU A 156 -13.75 15.25 7.28
CA GLU A 156 -14.60 14.51 8.21
C GLU A 156 -14.56 15.12 9.63
N GLY A 157 -13.36 15.50 10.11
CA GLY A 157 -13.21 16.23 11.37
C GLY A 157 -13.92 17.58 11.37
N SER A 158 -13.77 18.37 10.30
CA SER A 158 -14.46 19.66 10.18
C SER A 158 -15.98 19.50 10.12
N ASN A 159 -16.47 18.46 9.45
CA ASN A 159 -17.91 18.17 9.36
C ASN A 159 -18.50 17.77 10.72
N SER A 160 -17.80 16.94 11.49
CA SER A 160 -18.29 16.56 12.83
C SER A 160 -18.30 17.76 13.79
N GLU A 161 -17.29 18.63 13.71
CA GLU A 161 -17.29 19.91 14.46
C GLU A 161 -18.48 20.80 14.07
N LEU A 162 -18.77 20.94 12.77
CA LEU A 162 -19.92 21.70 12.28
C LEU A 162 -21.25 21.12 12.77
N GLU A 163 -21.38 19.79 12.81
CA GLU A 163 -22.57 19.12 13.32
C GLU A 163 -22.77 19.36 14.81
N LEU A 164 -21.69 19.27 15.61
CA LEU A 164 -21.73 19.63 17.03
C LEU A 164 -22.09 21.10 17.26
N LEU A 165 -21.58 22.02 16.43
CA LEU A 165 -21.95 23.43 16.50
C LEU A 165 -23.42 23.66 16.12
N ARG A 166 -23.92 22.97 15.10
CA ARG A 166 -25.34 23.02 14.71
C ARG A 166 -26.26 22.54 15.81
N ASN A 167 -25.95 21.41 16.43
CA ASN A 167 -26.75 20.88 17.54
C ASN A 167 -26.76 21.84 18.74
N ARG A 168 -25.60 22.38 19.12
CA ARG A 168 -25.53 23.39 20.19
C ARG A 168 -26.30 24.66 19.87
N PHE A 169 -26.29 25.10 18.60
CA PHE A 169 -27.08 26.26 18.19
C PHE A 169 -28.57 25.98 18.29
N GLU A 170 -29.02 24.78 17.89
CA GLU A 170 -30.41 24.38 17.98
C GLU A 170 -30.88 24.24 19.45
N ASP A 171 -30.04 23.68 20.33
CA ASP A 171 -30.31 23.63 21.77
C ASP A 171 -30.50 25.04 22.35
N LYS A 172 -29.59 25.97 22.01
CA LYS A 172 -29.70 27.37 22.47
C LYS A 172 -30.90 28.08 21.89
N ARG A 173 -31.28 27.77 20.66
CA ARG A 173 -32.49 28.29 20.04
C ARG A 173 -33.75 27.80 20.78
N GLN A 174 -33.80 26.51 21.13
CA GLN A 174 -34.91 25.97 21.93
C GLN A 174 -34.98 26.60 23.33
N ASP A 175 -33.83 26.80 24.00
CA ASP A 175 -33.78 27.50 25.28
C ASP A 175 -34.35 28.92 25.19
N ILE A 176 -34.01 29.65 24.12
CA ILE A 176 -34.55 30.99 23.85
C ILE A 176 -36.07 30.93 23.65
N ASP A 177 -36.58 29.96 22.89
CA ASP A 177 -38.01 29.84 22.63
C ASP A 177 -38.81 29.43 23.88
N ARG A 178 -38.23 28.59 24.75
CA ARG A 178 -38.78 28.31 26.09
C ARG A 178 -38.83 29.57 26.94
N GLY A 179 -37.73 30.34 27.00
CA GLY A 179 -37.67 31.60 27.73
C GLY A 179 -38.69 32.62 27.23
N LYS A 180 -38.87 32.76 25.92
CA LYS A 180 -39.90 33.62 25.33
C LYS A 180 -41.32 33.20 25.71
N SER A 181 -41.58 31.89 25.71
CA SER A 181 -42.89 31.35 26.08
C SER A 181 -43.21 31.63 27.55
N GLU A 182 -42.21 31.49 28.42
CA GLU A 182 -42.36 31.81 29.84
C GLU A 182 -42.58 33.31 30.08
N ILE A 183 -41.86 34.18 29.36
CA ILE A 183 -42.09 35.63 29.42
C ILE A 183 -43.53 35.97 29.00
N ARG A 184 -44.06 35.38 27.92
CA ARG A 184 -45.45 35.60 27.50
C ARG A 184 -46.44 35.17 28.59
N ARG A 185 -46.23 33.98 29.17
CA ARG A 185 -47.08 33.47 30.26
C ARG A 185 -47.09 34.41 31.46
N LEU A 186 -45.94 34.93 31.86
CA LEU A 186 -45.82 35.88 32.97
C LEU A 186 -46.46 37.24 32.65
N LEU A 187 -46.36 37.71 31.40
CA LEU A 187 -47.04 38.92 30.96
C LEU A 187 -48.57 38.76 30.99
N ASP A 188 -49.09 37.63 30.50
CA ASP A 188 -50.53 37.34 30.56
C ASP A 188 -51.02 37.29 32.02
N GLN A 189 -50.25 36.66 32.92
CA GLN A 189 -50.56 36.64 34.36
C GLN A 189 -50.53 38.03 35.02
N LEU A 190 -49.60 38.89 34.59
CA LEU A 190 -49.53 40.27 35.08
C LEU A 190 -50.78 41.04 34.65
N ASP A 191 -51.20 40.89 33.40
CA ASP A 191 -52.39 41.56 32.87
C ASP A 191 -53.67 41.07 33.55
N THR A 192 -53.80 39.76 33.82
CA THR A 192 -54.95 39.24 34.60
C THR A 192 -54.97 39.82 36.01
N LEU A 193 -53.83 39.81 36.70
CA LEU A 193 -53.74 40.31 38.08
C LEU A 193 -54.00 41.83 38.14
N LYS A 194 -53.57 42.57 37.12
CA LYS A 194 -53.86 44.00 37.00
C LYS A 194 -55.36 44.23 36.83
N ASN A 195 -56.02 43.46 35.96
CA ASN A 195 -57.48 43.57 35.78
C ASN A 195 -58.23 43.21 37.07
N GLU A 196 -57.82 42.18 37.79
CA GLU A 196 -58.39 41.80 39.09
C GLU A 196 -58.18 42.92 40.13
N PHE A 197 -56.99 43.51 40.19
CA PHE A 197 -56.70 44.64 41.08
C PHE A 197 -57.56 45.88 40.76
N ASP A 198 -57.75 46.18 39.47
CA ASP A 198 -58.61 47.27 39.03
C ASP A 198 -60.08 47.00 39.41
N GLN A 199 -60.56 45.76 39.26
CA GLN A 199 -61.90 45.35 39.69
C GLN A 199 -62.09 45.49 41.22
N GLU A 200 -61.15 44.99 42.02
CA GLU A 200 -61.19 45.12 43.48
C GLU A 200 -61.09 46.59 43.93
N SER A 201 -60.31 47.40 43.22
CA SER A 201 -60.24 48.84 43.49
C SER A 201 -61.56 49.54 43.20
N MET A 202 -62.26 49.16 42.13
CA MET A 202 -63.61 49.66 41.84
C MET A 202 -64.62 49.19 42.88
N ALA A 203 -64.59 47.91 43.27
CA ALA A 203 -65.48 47.36 44.30
C ALA A 203 -65.29 48.06 45.66
N ARG A 204 -64.04 48.29 46.07
CA ARG A 204 -63.71 49.05 47.29
C ARG A 204 -64.29 50.47 47.25
N VAL A 205 -64.15 51.17 46.12
CA VAL A 205 -64.72 52.53 45.96
C VAL A 205 -66.25 52.49 46.01
N MET A 206 -66.90 51.50 45.40
CA MET A 206 -68.36 51.33 45.46
C MET A 206 -68.84 51.13 46.91
N ILE A 207 -68.20 50.22 47.65
CA ILE A 207 -68.54 49.95 49.07
C ILE A 207 -68.31 51.20 49.92
N GLN A 208 -67.24 51.96 49.66
CA GLN A 208 -66.98 53.21 50.37
C GLN A 208 -68.06 54.27 50.11
N ASN A 209 -68.55 54.38 48.87
CA ASN A 209 -69.66 55.29 48.54
C ASN A 209 -70.98 54.85 49.19
N GLU A 210 -71.26 53.55 49.24
CA GLU A 210 -72.42 53.00 49.92
C GLU A 210 -72.35 53.25 51.43
N LEU A 211 -71.18 53.02 52.05
CA LEU A 211 -70.93 53.34 53.45
C LEU A 211 -71.17 54.83 53.74
N GLN A 212 -70.65 55.72 52.90
CA GLN A 212 -70.88 57.16 53.05
C GLN A 212 -72.37 57.50 52.96
N THR A 213 -73.09 56.92 52.00
CA THR A 213 -74.53 57.12 51.84
C THR A 213 -75.29 56.67 53.09
N LEU A 214 -74.94 55.52 53.65
CA LEU A 214 -75.53 55.00 54.89
C LEU A 214 -75.18 55.86 56.10
N GLU A 215 -73.95 56.36 56.21
CA GLU A 215 -73.53 57.28 57.27
C GLU A 215 -74.34 58.59 57.23
N GLU A 216 -74.53 59.16 56.04
CA GLU A 216 -75.35 60.36 55.81
C GLU A 216 -76.83 60.09 56.16
N GLN A 217 -77.40 58.96 55.75
CA GLN A 217 -78.77 58.56 56.10
C GLN A 217 -78.95 58.37 57.60
N LEU A 218 -77.99 57.73 58.27
CA LEU A 218 -78.04 57.49 59.71
C LEU A 218 -77.92 58.80 60.48
N ALA A 219 -77.04 59.72 60.05
CA ALA A 219 -76.95 61.06 60.61
C ALA A 219 -78.26 61.84 60.47
N PHE A 220 -78.89 61.79 59.28
CA PHE A 220 -80.18 62.40 59.01
C PHE A 220 -81.30 61.81 59.90
N MET A 221 -81.38 60.48 59.98
CA MET A 221 -82.38 59.79 60.82
C MET A 221 -82.19 60.14 62.30
N LYS A 222 -80.95 60.20 62.79
CA LYS A 222 -80.66 60.64 64.17
C LYS A 222 -81.17 62.05 64.42
N ALA A 223 -80.99 62.98 63.47
CA ALA A 223 -81.48 64.34 63.58
C ALA A 223 -83.02 64.41 63.65
N ILE A 224 -83.73 63.66 62.78
CA ILE A 224 -85.19 63.55 62.85
C ILE A 224 -85.65 63.02 64.20
N HIS A 225 -85.08 61.91 64.66
CA HIS A 225 -85.46 61.30 65.94
C HIS A 225 -85.16 62.21 67.15
N GLU A 226 -84.20 63.13 67.03
CA GLU A 226 -83.93 64.15 68.04
C GLU A 226 -85.00 65.24 68.03
N GLU A 227 -85.42 65.69 66.83
CA GLU A 227 -86.51 66.64 66.65
C GLU A 227 -87.86 66.08 67.13
N GLU A 228 -88.23 64.86 66.73
CA GLU A 228 -89.46 64.19 67.18
C GLU A 228 -89.50 64.00 68.70
N ARG A 229 -88.37 63.65 69.33
CA ARG A 229 -88.29 63.56 70.80
C ARG A 229 -88.52 64.92 71.46
N ASN A 230 -88.06 66.01 70.85
CA ASN A 230 -88.31 67.36 71.35
C ASN A 230 -89.80 67.73 71.22
N GLU A 231 -90.46 67.37 70.11
CA GLU A 231 -91.89 67.61 69.90
C GLU A 231 -92.79 66.77 70.84
N ILE A 232 -92.48 65.48 71.02
CA ILE A 232 -93.21 64.62 71.97
C ILE A 232 -93.04 65.13 73.41
N SER A 233 -91.84 65.59 73.77
CA SER A 233 -91.62 66.24 75.06
C SER A 233 -92.47 67.51 75.23
N ALA A 234 -92.79 68.22 74.14
CA ALA A 234 -93.66 69.40 74.17
C ALA A 234 -95.15 69.04 74.34
N LEU A 235 -95.59 67.88 73.82
CA LEU A 235 -96.99 67.44 73.88
C LEU A 235 -97.39 66.82 75.24
N GLY A 236 -96.46 66.49 76.12
CA GLY A 236 -96.72 65.91 77.45
C GLY A 236 -97.41 66.82 78.48
N THR A 237 -97.82 68.04 78.14
CA THR A 237 -98.35 69.06 79.08
C THR A 237 -99.85 69.36 78.98
N ILE A 238 -100.64 68.62 78.20
CA ILE A 238 -102.06 68.95 78.00
C ILE A 238 -102.95 67.75 78.38
N SER A 239 -103.62 67.87 79.53
CA SER A 239 -104.65 66.93 80.01
C SER A 239 -106.04 67.51 79.71
N ILE A 240 -106.84 66.82 78.88
CA ILE A 240 -108.22 67.20 78.59
C ILE A 240 -109.14 65.98 78.74
N ASP A 241 -110.25 66.25 79.43
CA ASP A 241 -111.26 65.32 79.95
C ASP A 241 -112.05 64.60 78.86
N VAL A 242 -112.07 63.28 79.01
CA VAL A 242 -112.30 62.24 78.02
C VAL A 242 -113.79 61.90 77.91
N SER A 243 -114.61 62.15 78.92
CA SER A 243 -115.90 61.44 79.06
C SER A 243 -117.07 61.84 78.15
N GLN A 244 -117.01 62.94 77.39
CA GLN A 244 -118.05 63.29 76.40
C GLN A 244 -117.69 62.96 74.95
N PHE A 245 -116.41 62.72 74.67
CA PHE A 245 -115.91 62.28 73.35
C PHE A 245 -116.33 60.83 73.05
N TYR A 246 -116.11 59.90 74.00
CA TYR A 246 -116.38 58.47 73.79
C TYR A 246 -117.85 58.15 73.52
N ARG A 247 -118.80 58.97 73.97
CA ARG A 247 -120.23 58.66 73.75
C ARG A 247 -120.67 58.91 72.30
N ASN A 248 -120.16 59.98 71.68
CA ASN A 248 -120.43 60.29 70.28
C ASN A 248 -119.49 59.50 69.34
N GLU A 249 -118.24 59.28 69.74
CA GLU A 249 -117.30 58.46 68.97
C GLU A 249 -117.63 56.97 69.01
N LEU A 250 -118.15 56.40 70.10
CA LEU A 250 -118.55 54.98 70.09
C LEU A 250 -119.74 54.73 69.17
N THR A 251 -120.66 55.69 69.05
CA THR A 251 -121.82 55.56 68.16
C THR A 251 -121.41 55.68 66.69
N ARG A 252 -120.45 56.57 66.38
CA ARG A 252 -119.83 56.71 65.06
C ARG A 252 -118.92 55.54 64.71
N ALA A 253 -118.11 55.08 65.65
CA ALA A 253 -117.23 53.92 65.50
C ALA A 253 -118.03 52.65 65.22
N ILE A 254 -119.24 52.48 65.77
CA ILE A 254 -120.07 51.31 65.45
C ILE A 254 -120.59 51.35 64.00
N THR A 255 -120.95 52.53 63.48
CA THR A 255 -121.31 52.68 62.06
C THR A 255 -120.10 52.55 61.13
N ASP A 256 -118.97 53.11 61.52
CA ASP A 256 -117.71 53.01 60.76
C ASP A 256 -117.19 51.57 60.78
N ILE A 257 -117.23 50.85 61.90
CA ILE A 257 -116.86 49.42 61.97
C ILE A 257 -117.72 48.58 61.03
N LYS A 258 -119.03 48.85 60.92
CA LYS A 258 -119.88 48.12 59.97
C LYS A 258 -119.51 48.42 58.52
N SER A 259 -119.26 49.69 58.18
CA SER A 259 -118.79 50.11 56.87
C SER A 259 -117.41 49.52 56.53
N ASP A 260 -116.49 49.57 57.48
CA ASP A 260 -115.13 49.03 57.38
C ASP A 260 -115.16 47.51 57.24
N PHE A 261 -116.06 46.82 57.94
CA PHE A 261 -116.17 45.36 57.80
C PHE A 261 -116.69 44.96 56.41
N GLU A 262 -117.63 45.71 55.84
CA GLU A 262 -118.09 45.53 54.45
C GLU A 262 -116.99 45.88 53.45
N ALA A 263 -116.26 46.98 53.66
CA ALA A 263 -115.15 47.39 52.81
C ALA A 263 -113.99 46.40 52.86
N ILE A 264 -113.60 45.93 54.04
CA ILE A 264 -112.58 44.91 54.27
C ILE A 264 -113.03 43.59 53.64
N SER A 265 -114.28 43.17 53.79
CA SER A 265 -114.76 41.94 53.16
C SER A 265 -114.72 42.03 51.62
N GLN A 266 -115.07 43.18 51.05
CA GLN A 266 -114.95 43.41 49.60
C GLN A 266 -113.50 43.56 49.14
N ALA A 267 -112.62 44.16 49.95
CA ALA A 267 -111.19 44.27 49.68
C ALA A 267 -110.52 42.90 49.75
N GLN A 268 -110.75 42.12 50.82
CA GLN A 268 -110.27 40.75 50.96
C GLN A 268 -110.69 39.87 49.79
N ARG A 269 -111.92 40.04 49.28
CA ARG A 269 -112.37 39.32 48.09
C ARG A 269 -111.62 39.74 46.83
N ARG A 270 -111.40 41.05 46.62
CA ARG A 270 -110.60 41.57 45.50
C ARG A 270 -109.13 41.17 45.58
N ASP A 271 -108.55 41.22 46.77
CA ASP A 271 -107.16 40.84 47.03
C ASP A 271 -106.98 39.34 46.87
N LEU A 272 -107.95 38.51 47.27
CA LEU A 272 -107.96 37.07 46.98
C LEU A 272 -108.05 36.82 45.47
N GLU A 273 -108.93 37.51 44.75
CA GLU A 273 -109.04 37.38 43.30
C GLU A 273 -107.74 37.81 42.59
N GLU A 274 -107.12 38.92 43.00
CA GLU A 274 -105.86 39.40 42.45
C GLU A 274 -104.66 38.53 42.87
N TYR A 275 -104.64 38.04 44.11
CA TYR A 275 -103.64 37.09 44.59
C TYR A 275 -103.70 35.79 43.78
N TYR A 276 -104.90 35.23 43.56
CA TYR A 276 -105.03 34.05 42.73
C TYR A 276 -104.69 34.34 41.27
N ARG A 277 -105.03 35.51 40.74
CA ARG A 277 -104.63 35.92 39.38
C ARG A 277 -103.13 36.00 39.23
N ILE A 278 -102.44 36.72 40.12
CA ILE A 278 -100.98 36.86 40.14
C ILE A 278 -100.34 35.49 40.36
N LYS A 279 -100.82 34.67 41.29
CA LYS A 279 -100.27 33.34 41.54
C LYS A 279 -100.43 32.42 40.32
N THR A 280 -101.55 32.50 39.61
CA THR A 280 -101.73 31.74 38.36
C THR A 280 -100.81 32.22 37.23
N GLU A 281 -100.55 33.53 37.13
CA GLU A 281 -99.63 34.08 36.14
C GLU A 281 -98.17 33.78 36.49
N GLU A 282 -97.82 33.82 37.78
CA GLU A 282 -96.50 33.43 38.31
C GLU A 282 -96.22 31.94 38.07
N ILE A 283 -97.17 31.05 38.37
CA ILE A 283 -97.05 29.61 38.05
C ILE A 283 -96.89 29.41 36.53
N ARG A 284 -97.60 30.20 35.71
CA ARG A 284 -97.48 30.15 34.25
C ARG A 284 -96.12 30.64 33.78
N GLN A 285 -95.59 31.71 34.37
CA GLN A 285 -94.25 32.24 34.08
C GLN A 285 -93.15 31.28 34.53
N GLU A 286 -93.24 30.72 35.74
CA GLU A 286 -92.33 29.68 36.24
C GLU A 286 -92.32 28.46 35.32
N ALA A 287 -93.48 28.02 34.80
CA ALA A 287 -93.54 26.92 33.84
C ALA A 287 -92.87 27.26 32.50
N ILE A 288 -93.00 28.49 32.00
CA ILE A 288 -92.32 28.97 30.79
C ILE A 288 -90.80 29.05 31.03
N GLU A 289 -90.39 29.53 32.21
CA GLU A 289 -88.99 29.71 32.57
C GLU A 289 -88.29 28.37 32.85
N GLN A 290 -88.98 27.40 33.46
CA GLN A 290 -88.50 26.02 33.56
C GLN A 290 -88.36 25.36 32.19
N LYS A 291 -89.31 25.56 31.28
CA LYS A 291 -89.22 25.05 29.90
C LYS A 291 -88.03 25.67 29.17
N ARG A 292 -87.79 26.97 29.35
CA ARG A 292 -86.63 27.69 28.79
C ARG A 292 -85.30 27.17 29.36
N LYS A 293 -85.20 26.92 30.67
CA LYS A 293 -84.02 26.32 31.30
C LYS A 293 -83.73 24.90 30.78
N ILE A 294 -84.77 24.10 30.52
CA ILE A 294 -84.62 22.77 29.91
C ILE A 294 -84.09 22.86 28.47
N ASP A 295 -84.57 23.82 27.68
CA ASP A 295 -84.12 24.01 26.29
C ASP A 295 -82.71 24.62 26.20
N GLU A 296 -82.32 25.49 27.14
CA GLU A 296 -80.95 26.00 27.29
C GLU A 296 -79.96 24.90 27.72
N ALA A 297 -80.36 24.03 28.68
CA ALA A 297 -79.56 22.88 29.10
C ALA A 297 -79.34 21.85 27.98
N ARG A 298 -80.33 21.67 27.09
CA ARG A 298 -80.20 20.78 25.90
C ARG A 298 -79.23 21.34 24.85
N LYS A 299 -79.16 22.66 24.68
CA LYS A 299 -78.20 23.31 23.76
C LYS A 299 -76.78 23.31 24.31
N PHE A 300 -76.58 23.56 25.60
CA PHE A 300 -75.26 23.48 26.22
C PHE A 300 -74.72 22.03 26.24
N GLY A 301 -75.58 21.05 26.56
CA GLY A 301 -75.19 19.63 26.55
C GLY A 301 -74.82 19.10 25.16
N SER A 302 -75.45 19.56 24.07
CA SER A 302 -75.11 19.07 22.72
C SER A 302 -73.76 19.59 22.21
N VAL A 303 -73.34 20.79 22.65
CA VAL A 303 -72.04 21.38 22.28
C VAL A 303 -70.91 20.67 23.04
N GLU A 304 -71.05 20.44 24.35
CA GLU A 304 -70.08 19.65 25.12
C GLU A 304 -70.00 18.20 24.63
N ILE A 305 -71.12 17.58 24.25
CA ILE A 305 -71.11 16.22 23.68
C ILE A 305 -70.39 16.19 22.32
N MET A 306 -70.55 17.20 21.47
CA MET A 306 -69.88 17.27 20.16
C MET A 306 -68.37 17.51 20.29
N ASP A 307 -67.95 18.37 21.22
CA ASP A 307 -66.53 18.61 21.53
C ASP A 307 -65.87 17.41 22.23
N LEU A 308 -66.59 16.71 23.13
CA LEU A 308 -66.12 15.46 23.71
C LEU A 308 -66.02 14.34 22.68
N THR A 309 -66.92 14.30 21.69
CA THR A 309 -66.89 13.29 20.63
C THR A 309 -65.71 13.54 19.68
N SER A 310 -65.43 14.79 19.32
CA SER A 310 -64.29 15.15 18.47
C SER A 310 -62.93 14.95 19.18
N LEU A 311 -62.84 15.27 20.48
CA LEU A 311 -61.68 14.94 21.32
C LEU A 311 -61.45 13.43 21.41
N ARG A 312 -62.53 12.65 21.52
CA ARG A 312 -62.44 11.19 21.60
C ARG A 312 -61.96 10.57 20.29
N THR A 313 -62.40 11.08 19.13
CA THR A 313 -61.90 10.63 17.82
C THR A 313 -60.43 10.99 17.60
N LEU A 314 -60.00 12.20 17.99
CA LEU A 314 -58.59 12.59 17.94
C LEU A 314 -57.73 11.73 18.89
N LEU A 315 -58.25 11.36 20.06
CA LEU A 315 -57.56 10.49 21.00
C LEU A 315 -57.42 9.06 20.47
N THR A 316 -58.42 8.54 19.75
CA THR A 316 -58.32 7.23 19.10
C THR A 316 -57.32 7.24 17.95
N GLU A 317 -57.32 8.28 17.11
CA GLU A 317 -56.35 8.45 16.02
C GLU A 317 -54.92 8.60 16.54
N ASN A 318 -54.71 9.39 17.62
CA ASN A 318 -53.41 9.50 18.28
C ASN A 318 -52.95 8.16 18.88
N ARG A 319 -53.86 7.35 19.43
CA ARG A 319 -53.51 6.02 19.96
C ARG A 319 -53.13 5.05 18.84
N GLU A 320 -53.82 5.10 17.71
CA GLU A 320 -53.52 4.25 16.56
C GLU A 320 -52.18 4.63 15.91
N THR A 321 -51.93 5.93 15.72
CA THR A 321 -50.65 6.43 15.21
C THR A 321 -49.49 6.14 16.17
N TYR A 322 -49.68 6.33 17.47
CA TYR A 322 -48.70 5.94 18.48
C TYR A 322 -48.42 4.43 18.44
N GLY A 323 -49.46 3.60 18.31
CA GLY A 323 -49.31 2.15 18.19
C GLY A 323 -48.59 1.72 16.91
N ALA A 324 -48.82 2.41 15.78
CA ALA A 324 -48.10 2.17 14.53
C ALA A 324 -46.62 2.56 14.65
N LEU A 325 -46.34 3.74 15.22
CA LEU A 325 -44.98 4.23 15.45
C LEU A 325 -44.21 3.34 16.43
N GLN A 326 -44.89 2.82 17.46
CA GLN A 326 -44.28 1.88 18.42
C GLN A 326 -43.92 0.54 17.76
N LYS A 327 -44.75 0.04 16.84
CA LYS A 327 -44.43 -1.16 16.04
C LYS A 327 -43.25 -0.92 15.11
N GLU A 328 -43.23 0.22 14.43
CA GLU A 328 -42.12 0.61 13.55
C GLU A 328 -40.81 0.72 14.32
N HIS A 329 -40.84 1.37 15.50
CA HIS A 329 -39.70 1.44 16.39
C HIS A 329 -39.21 0.05 16.80
N ALA A 330 -40.11 -0.88 17.13
CA ALA A 330 -39.74 -2.26 17.47
C ALA A 330 -39.10 -2.99 16.27
N THR A 331 -39.60 -2.78 15.05
CA THR A 331 -38.99 -3.37 13.85
C THR A 331 -37.61 -2.80 13.54
N LEU A 332 -37.43 -1.47 13.63
CA LEU A 332 -36.14 -0.82 13.44
C LEU A 332 -35.13 -1.23 14.51
N THR A 333 -35.56 -1.37 15.76
CA THR A 333 -34.72 -1.85 16.86
C THR A 333 -34.23 -3.28 16.59
N ASN A 334 -35.11 -4.16 16.10
CA ASN A 334 -34.71 -5.53 15.75
C ASN A 334 -33.77 -5.58 14.55
N GLN A 335 -33.95 -4.71 13.55
CA GLN A 335 -33.04 -4.60 12.41
C GLN A 335 -31.66 -4.08 12.83
N LEU A 336 -31.61 -3.08 13.71
CA LEU A 336 -30.35 -2.60 14.29
C LEU A 336 -29.63 -3.72 15.03
N ARG A 337 -30.33 -4.47 15.88
CA ARG A 337 -29.76 -5.62 16.61
C ARG A 337 -29.22 -6.70 15.67
N GLN A 338 -29.91 -7.00 14.57
CA GLN A 338 -29.44 -7.95 13.57
C GLN A 338 -28.20 -7.44 12.83
N LEU A 339 -28.19 -6.17 12.43
CA LEU A 339 -27.02 -5.57 11.80
C LEU A 339 -25.82 -5.55 12.74
N GLU A 340 -26.02 -5.24 14.03
CA GLU A 340 -24.98 -5.32 15.06
C GLU A 340 -24.41 -6.75 15.18
N GLU A 341 -25.27 -7.78 15.26
CA GLU A 341 -24.85 -9.19 15.27
C GLU A 341 -24.06 -9.57 14.00
N ASP A 342 -24.51 -9.13 12.81
CA ASP A 342 -23.82 -9.37 11.54
C ASP A 342 -22.45 -8.67 11.49
N PHE A 343 -22.35 -7.43 11.99
CA PHE A 343 -21.09 -6.70 12.08
C PHE A 343 -20.11 -7.38 13.05
N GLU A 344 -20.59 -7.86 14.20
CA GLU A 344 -19.78 -8.63 15.15
C GLU A 344 -19.26 -9.93 14.52
N HIS A 345 -20.10 -10.65 13.78
CA HIS A 345 -19.70 -11.85 13.04
C HIS A 345 -18.62 -11.55 11.98
N ILE A 346 -18.80 -10.51 11.17
CA ILE A 346 -17.82 -10.11 10.15
C ILE A 346 -16.50 -9.69 10.81
N ALA A 347 -16.54 -8.93 11.90
CA ALA A 347 -15.35 -8.52 12.64
C ALA A 347 -14.60 -9.72 13.23
N PHE A 348 -15.33 -10.70 13.77
CA PHE A 348 -14.76 -11.94 14.29
C PHE A 348 -14.06 -12.75 13.20
N ASP A 349 -14.72 -12.94 12.04
CA ASP A 349 -14.16 -13.68 10.92
C ASP A 349 -12.92 -12.99 10.32
N HIS A 350 -12.94 -11.66 10.19
CA HIS A 350 -11.78 -10.90 9.77
C HIS A 350 -10.61 -11.04 10.73
N THR A 351 -10.86 -10.96 12.04
CA THR A 351 -9.83 -11.13 13.08
C THR A 351 -9.25 -12.54 13.01
N ARG A 352 -10.09 -13.57 12.83
CA ARG A 352 -9.66 -14.96 12.66
C ARG A 352 -8.77 -15.12 11.41
N ALA A 353 -9.18 -14.58 10.27
CA ALA A 353 -8.41 -14.63 9.03
C ALA A 353 -7.07 -13.88 9.13
N GLN A 354 -7.04 -12.76 9.87
CA GLN A 354 -5.81 -12.03 10.15
C GLN A 354 -4.85 -12.87 10.99
N ASN A 355 -5.34 -13.50 12.06
CA ASN A 355 -4.52 -14.37 12.91
C ASN A 355 -3.94 -15.57 12.14
N GLU A 356 -4.70 -16.13 11.19
CA GLU A 356 -4.25 -17.24 10.34
C GLU A 356 -3.14 -16.79 9.37
N ARG A 357 -3.30 -15.62 8.73
CA ARG A 357 -2.22 -15.01 7.92
C ARG A 357 -0.98 -14.65 8.74
N GLU A 358 -1.16 -14.16 9.96
CA GLU A 358 -0.03 -13.86 10.86
C GLU A 358 0.74 -15.13 11.22
N ARG A 359 0.06 -16.26 11.42
CA ARG A 359 0.69 -17.57 11.60
C ARG A 359 1.46 -18.02 10.36
N GLU A 360 0.87 -17.92 9.17
CA GLU A 360 1.55 -18.25 7.92
C GLU A 360 2.80 -17.38 7.69
N LEU A 361 2.70 -16.07 7.97
CA LEU A 361 3.83 -15.14 7.90
C LEU A 361 4.93 -15.52 8.90
N PHE A 362 4.56 -15.92 10.13
CA PHE A 362 5.52 -16.40 11.12
C PHE A 362 6.23 -17.67 10.65
N GLU A 363 5.51 -18.64 10.08
CA GLU A 363 6.10 -19.86 9.51
C GLU A 363 7.02 -19.57 8.32
N LEU A 364 6.65 -18.66 7.43
CA LEU A 364 7.50 -18.27 6.29
C LEU A 364 8.76 -17.54 6.75
N ARG A 365 8.65 -16.67 7.76
CA ARG A 365 9.81 -15.99 8.36
C ARG A 365 10.78 -16.98 9.00
N THR A 366 10.28 -17.93 9.78
CA THR A 366 11.14 -18.96 10.41
C THR A 366 11.82 -19.84 9.35
N LYS A 367 11.11 -20.23 8.27
CA LYS A 367 11.72 -20.94 7.13
C LYS A 367 12.78 -20.10 6.42
N ALA A 368 12.53 -18.80 6.21
CA ALA A 368 13.50 -17.90 5.59
C ALA A 368 14.76 -17.75 6.47
N GLU A 369 14.60 -17.62 7.78
CA GLU A 369 15.69 -17.56 8.75
C GLU A 369 16.51 -18.85 8.77
N GLN A 370 15.84 -20.02 8.72
CA GLN A 370 16.52 -21.31 8.56
C GLN A 370 17.37 -21.36 7.28
N ARG A 371 16.82 -20.94 6.14
CA ARG A 371 17.57 -20.87 4.87
C ARG A 371 18.74 -19.90 4.93
N GLN A 372 18.58 -18.77 5.61
CA GLN A 372 19.66 -17.82 5.81
C GLN A 372 20.79 -18.43 6.64
N ASN A 373 20.46 -19.13 7.72
CA ASN A 373 21.43 -19.84 8.55
C ASN A 373 22.15 -20.95 7.77
N GLU A 374 21.45 -21.69 6.90
CA GLU A 374 22.08 -22.67 5.99
C GLU A 374 23.09 -22.01 5.04
N ILE A 375 22.71 -20.87 4.43
CA ILE A 375 23.59 -20.10 3.55
C ILE A 375 24.82 -19.60 4.32
N ASP A 376 24.64 -19.04 5.52
CA ASP A 376 25.73 -18.52 6.34
C ASP A 376 26.69 -19.65 6.77
N ALA A 377 26.17 -20.84 7.09
CA ALA A 377 27.00 -22.01 7.38
C ALA A 377 27.81 -22.46 6.15
N ILE A 378 27.20 -22.48 4.96
CA ILE A 378 27.90 -22.81 3.70
C ILE A 378 28.95 -21.73 3.39
N LEU A 379 28.65 -20.45 3.63
CA LEU A 379 29.59 -19.35 3.44
C LEU A 379 30.77 -19.45 4.42
N GLN A 380 30.52 -19.77 5.70
CA GLN A 380 31.58 -20.04 6.67
C GLN A 380 32.44 -21.21 6.24
N ASN A 381 31.84 -22.32 5.77
CA ASN A 381 32.57 -23.44 5.20
C ASN A 381 33.37 -23.02 3.97
N ASN A 382 32.82 -22.18 3.08
CA ASN A 382 33.52 -21.66 1.92
C ASN A 382 34.72 -20.79 2.30
N VAL A 383 34.58 -19.94 3.32
CA VAL A 383 35.67 -19.12 3.86
C VAL A 383 36.73 -20.01 4.50
N SER A 384 36.34 -21.02 5.28
CA SER A 384 37.25 -21.99 5.89
C SER A 384 37.99 -22.81 4.84
N LEU A 385 37.29 -23.34 3.83
CA LEU A 385 37.89 -24.06 2.71
C LEU A 385 38.80 -23.15 1.88
N LYS A 386 38.42 -21.89 1.65
CA LYS A 386 39.30 -20.92 1.01
C LYS A 386 40.53 -20.67 1.85
N PHE A 387 40.42 -20.60 3.17
CA PHE A 387 41.55 -20.49 4.07
C PHE A 387 42.44 -21.74 4.00
N GLU A 388 41.87 -22.95 4.05
CA GLU A 388 42.59 -24.22 3.86
C GLU A 388 43.30 -24.27 2.52
N ILE A 389 42.60 -23.97 1.41
CA ILE A 389 43.18 -23.87 0.06
C ILE A 389 44.30 -22.82 0.04
N ASN A 390 44.14 -21.69 0.73
CA ASN A 390 45.18 -20.68 0.79
C ASN A 390 46.38 -21.18 1.60
N THR A 391 46.18 -21.89 2.72
CA THR A 391 47.27 -22.51 3.47
C THR A 391 47.94 -23.63 2.67
N TYR A 392 47.19 -24.43 1.92
CA TYR A 392 47.75 -25.43 1.00
C TYR A 392 48.50 -24.76 -0.13
N ARG A 393 47.98 -23.68 -0.71
CA ARG A 393 48.71 -22.83 -1.68
C ARG A 393 49.96 -22.25 -1.06
N ARG A 394 49.93 -21.81 0.20
CA ARG A 394 51.10 -21.26 0.89
C ARG A 394 52.13 -22.33 1.20
N LEU A 395 51.71 -23.55 1.55
CA LEU A 395 52.58 -24.71 1.71
C LEU A 395 53.17 -25.15 0.36
N LEU A 396 52.36 -25.14 -0.71
CA LEU A 396 52.81 -25.37 -2.09
C LEU A 396 53.73 -24.28 -2.57
N GLU A 397 53.46 -23.02 -2.27
CA GLU A 397 54.35 -21.88 -2.49
C GLU A 397 55.59 -22.04 -1.64
N VAL A 398 55.52 -22.52 -0.40
CA VAL A 398 56.70 -22.84 0.42
C VAL A 398 57.51 -23.99 -0.18
N GLU A 399 56.87 -25.00 -0.78
CA GLU A 399 57.54 -26.09 -1.49
C GLU A 399 58.07 -25.62 -2.87
N GLU A 400 57.38 -24.72 -3.56
CA GLU A 400 57.84 -24.03 -4.78
C GLU A 400 58.96 -23.03 -4.48
N ILE A 401 58.96 -22.39 -3.30
CA ILE A 401 60.01 -21.52 -2.75
C ILE A 401 61.20 -22.35 -2.24
N ARG A 402 60.96 -23.60 -1.80
CA ARG A 402 62.01 -24.60 -1.55
C ARG A 402 62.72 -24.99 -2.85
N ILE A 403 62.00 -24.95 -3.97
CA ILE A 403 62.51 -25.18 -5.33
C ILE A 403 63.03 -23.86 -5.96
N GLN A 404 62.59 -22.70 -5.48
CA GLN A 404 62.94 -21.36 -5.97
C GLN A 404 63.14 -20.40 -4.78
N THR A 405 64.30 -20.46 -4.14
CA THR A 405 64.96 -19.39 -3.34
C THR A 405 64.16 -18.14 -2.92
N THR A 406 64.04 -17.93 -1.61
CA THR A 406 63.56 -16.79 -0.78
C THR A 406 64.25 -15.41 -1.04
N PRO A 407 63.88 -14.24 -0.40
CA PRO A 407 62.92 -13.96 0.69
C PRO A 407 62.00 -12.68 0.61
N GLU A 408 60.89 -12.76 1.37
CA GLU A 408 60.21 -11.80 2.29
C GLU A 408 59.90 -10.31 1.97
N ILE A 409 58.61 -9.93 2.15
CA ILE A 409 58.14 -8.54 2.32
C ILE A 409 57.54 -8.35 3.72
N SER A 410 58.15 -7.41 4.45
CA SER A 410 57.77 -6.88 5.77
C SER A 410 56.50 -5.99 5.72
N THR A 411 55.59 -6.16 6.68
CA THR A 411 54.37 -5.34 6.83
C THR A 411 54.66 -4.07 7.65
N LYS A 412 54.58 -2.90 6.99
CA LYS A 412 54.80 -1.56 7.56
C LYS A 412 53.69 -1.14 8.54
N LYS A 413 54.03 -0.47 9.65
CA LYS A 413 53.07 0.02 10.67
C LYS A 413 52.62 1.45 10.35
N MET A 414 51.32 1.72 10.30
CA MET A 414 50.77 3.06 10.04
C MET A 414 50.43 3.81 11.34
N THR A 415 50.93 5.04 11.50
CA THR A 415 50.57 5.99 12.56
C THR A 415 49.68 7.09 11.99
N VAL A 416 48.58 7.44 12.68
CA VAL A 416 47.63 8.48 12.25
C VAL A 416 47.48 9.57 13.32
N GLN A 417 47.57 10.85 12.93
CA GLN A 417 47.31 12.02 13.78
C GLN A 417 46.19 12.88 13.18
N LYS A 418 45.20 13.29 13.98
CA LYS A 418 44.05 14.10 13.54
C LYS A 418 43.92 15.36 14.41
N SER A 419 43.46 16.46 13.81
CA SER A 419 43.02 17.68 14.52
C SER A 419 41.92 18.40 13.74
N ALA A 420 41.06 19.14 14.44
CA ALA A 420 39.98 19.92 13.83
C ALA A 420 39.70 21.21 14.61
N ARG A 421 39.24 22.24 13.90
CA ARG A 421 38.82 23.56 14.38
C ARG A 421 37.40 23.81 13.90
N GLY A 422 36.44 23.38 14.70
CA GLY A 422 35.01 23.49 14.40
C GLY A 422 34.34 22.12 14.24
N PRO A 423 33.09 22.11 13.73
CA PRO A 423 32.27 20.90 13.68
C PRO A 423 32.65 19.93 12.57
N VAL A 424 33.39 20.37 11.55
CA VAL A 424 33.77 19.53 10.40
C VAL A 424 35.16 18.94 10.58
N THR A 425 35.28 17.63 10.42
CA THR A 425 36.53 16.88 10.61
C THR A 425 36.89 16.06 9.37
N VAL A 426 38.19 15.73 9.22
CA VAL A 426 38.63 14.68 8.29
C VAL A 426 38.58 13.36 9.06
N ASP A 427 37.53 12.57 8.81
CA ASP A 427 37.30 11.33 9.55
C ASP A 427 38.20 10.20 9.04
N GLN A 428 38.06 9.80 7.79
CA GLN A 428 38.80 8.66 7.24
C GLN A 428 39.49 9.03 5.94
N VAL A 429 40.69 8.48 5.76
CA VAL A 429 41.46 8.65 4.54
C VAL A 429 42.06 7.30 4.19
N ASP A 430 41.76 6.82 3.00
CA ASP A 430 42.28 5.54 2.53
C ASP A 430 43.78 5.65 2.20
N PRO A 431 44.66 4.81 2.78
CA PRO A 431 46.07 4.82 2.45
C PRO A 431 46.40 4.48 1.00
N GLN A 432 45.53 3.72 0.34
CA GLN A 432 45.66 3.40 -1.09
C GLN A 432 45.09 4.53 -1.99
N GLY A 433 44.68 5.64 -1.38
CA GLY A 433 44.24 6.85 -2.08
C GLY A 433 42.92 6.70 -2.83
N ASN A 434 42.10 5.71 -2.47
CA ASN A 434 40.82 5.49 -3.14
C ASN A 434 39.76 6.52 -2.72
N PHE A 435 39.75 6.95 -1.45
CA PHE A 435 38.75 7.88 -0.94
C PHE A 435 39.20 8.70 0.28
N ILE A 436 38.48 9.79 0.53
CA ILE A 436 38.55 10.63 1.74
C ILE A 436 37.13 10.80 2.28
N VAL A 437 36.95 10.74 3.60
CA VAL A 437 35.67 10.91 4.29
C VAL A 437 35.74 12.17 5.15
N ILE A 438 34.76 13.04 4.97
CA ILE A 438 34.57 14.25 5.77
C ILE A 438 33.29 14.09 6.60
N GLU A 439 33.34 14.46 7.87
CA GLU A 439 32.23 14.31 8.80
C GLU A 439 31.86 15.65 9.43
N ASN A 440 30.56 15.91 9.58
CA ASN A 440 30.06 16.98 10.44
C ASN A 440 29.75 16.41 11.83
N ALA A 441 30.77 16.41 12.69
CA ALA A 441 30.71 15.94 14.07
C ALA A 441 30.22 17.03 15.06
N GLY A 442 29.61 18.10 14.58
CA GLY A 442 29.10 19.19 15.41
C GLY A 442 28.01 18.74 16.39
N SER A 443 28.14 19.11 17.66
CA SER A 443 27.13 18.83 18.69
C SER A 443 25.89 19.72 18.60
N THR A 444 25.96 20.83 17.86
CA THR A 444 24.93 21.87 17.77
C THR A 444 23.76 21.54 16.85
N GLY A 445 23.76 20.39 16.18
CA GLY A 445 22.66 19.97 15.29
C GLY A 445 22.55 20.79 13.99
N LYS A 446 23.56 21.59 13.64
CA LYS A 446 23.52 22.51 12.51
C LYS A 446 24.15 21.87 11.26
N ASP A 447 23.45 22.02 10.15
CA ASP A 447 23.99 21.70 8.82
C ASP A 447 25.14 22.66 8.48
N GLN A 448 26.15 22.16 7.77
CA GLN A 448 27.30 22.95 7.36
C GLN A 448 27.34 23.09 5.84
N GLU A 449 27.23 24.31 5.35
CA GLU A 449 27.49 24.63 3.94
C GLU A 449 29.00 24.60 3.68
N LEU A 450 29.45 23.80 2.72
CA LEU A 450 30.86 23.67 2.34
C LEU A 450 31.20 24.41 1.04
N ARG A 451 30.38 25.39 0.66
CA ARG A 451 30.63 26.24 -0.51
C ARG A 451 32.00 26.92 -0.40
N GLY A 452 32.84 26.71 -1.41
CA GLY A 452 34.19 27.30 -1.45
C GLY A 452 35.23 26.58 -0.59
N TRP A 453 34.86 25.53 0.14
CA TRP A 453 35.81 24.73 0.90
C TRP A 453 36.63 23.85 -0.05
N THR A 454 37.87 23.56 0.36
CA THR A 454 38.79 22.71 -0.40
C THR A 454 39.45 21.65 0.48
N ILE A 455 39.66 20.46 -0.08
CA ILE A 455 40.54 19.45 0.50
C ILE A 455 41.88 19.57 -0.20
N ARG A 456 42.96 19.70 0.58
CA ARG A 456 44.33 19.72 0.08
C ARG A 456 45.12 18.56 0.67
N ARG A 457 45.60 17.67 -0.20
CA ARG A 457 46.36 16.48 0.21
C ARG A 457 47.77 16.50 -0.35
N ARG A 458 48.76 16.36 0.51
CA ARG A 458 50.18 16.29 0.17
C ARG A 458 50.73 14.92 0.53
N VAL A 459 51.51 14.32 -0.37
CA VAL A 459 52.08 12.97 -0.22
C VAL A 459 53.59 13.05 -0.43
N ASP A 460 54.40 12.59 0.53
CA ASP A 460 55.87 12.40 0.44
C ASP A 460 56.72 13.58 -0.09
N ASN A 461 56.19 14.81 -0.08
CA ASN A 461 56.74 16.05 -0.67
C ASN A 461 56.44 16.31 -2.16
N ASN A 462 55.52 15.55 -2.76
CA ASN A 462 55.01 15.83 -4.10
C ASN A 462 53.98 16.97 -4.14
N ASN A 463 53.56 17.31 -5.36
CA ASN A 463 52.52 18.29 -5.64
C ASN A 463 51.24 18.01 -4.83
N GLU A 464 50.63 19.11 -4.37
CA GLU A 464 49.42 19.07 -3.56
C GLU A 464 48.19 18.79 -4.44
N ILE A 465 47.44 17.75 -4.09
CA ILE A 465 46.17 17.40 -4.74
C ILE A 465 45.08 18.26 -4.11
N VAL A 466 44.36 19.03 -4.91
CA VAL A 466 43.31 19.94 -4.45
C VAL A 466 41.96 19.52 -5.01
N TYR A 467 40.98 19.37 -4.13
CA TYR A 467 39.58 19.16 -4.47
C TYR A 467 38.74 20.31 -3.93
N LYS A 468 37.81 20.82 -4.74
CA LYS A 468 36.86 21.86 -4.34
C LYS A 468 35.47 21.25 -4.24
N PHE A 469 34.78 21.52 -3.13
CA PHE A 469 33.39 21.08 -2.96
C PHE A 469 32.45 21.78 -3.95
N PRO A 470 31.36 21.13 -4.41
CA PRO A 470 30.33 21.77 -5.22
C PRO A 470 29.74 23.00 -4.53
N ASP A 471 29.41 24.04 -5.29
CA ASP A 471 29.00 25.34 -4.74
C ASP A 471 27.70 25.31 -3.91
N GLN A 472 26.89 24.26 -4.04
CA GLN A 472 25.63 24.07 -3.30
C GLN A 472 25.69 22.86 -2.34
N PHE A 473 26.89 22.34 -2.03
CA PHE A 473 27.02 21.17 -1.18
C PHE A 473 26.81 21.52 0.30
N VAL A 474 25.82 20.87 0.93
CA VAL A 474 25.48 21.01 2.35
C VAL A 474 25.70 19.68 3.05
N LEU A 475 26.62 19.66 4.02
CA LEU A 475 26.86 18.49 4.85
C LEU A 475 25.92 18.51 6.06
N LYS A 476 24.94 17.61 6.04
CA LYS A 476 23.94 17.47 7.10
C LYS A 476 24.57 17.21 8.46
N SER A 477 23.93 17.72 9.51
CA SER A 477 24.37 17.50 10.89
C SER A 477 24.49 16.01 11.21
N ARG A 478 25.61 15.60 11.83
CA ARG A 478 25.92 14.20 12.17
C ARG A 478 25.94 13.26 10.97
N SER A 479 26.23 13.80 9.78
CA SER A 479 26.39 13.03 8.56
C SER A 479 27.83 13.09 8.06
N ARG A 480 28.18 12.12 7.22
CA ARG A 480 29.49 12.00 6.57
C ARG A 480 29.33 11.98 5.06
N VAL A 481 30.32 12.51 4.36
CA VAL A 481 30.40 12.42 2.91
C VAL A 481 31.69 11.71 2.53
N ARG A 482 31.60 10.73 1.63
CA ARG A 482 32.76 10.03 1.08
C ARG A 482 33.10 10.60 -0.29
N ILE A 483 34.31 11.10 -0.47
CA ILE A 483 34.83 11.60 -1.73
C ILE A 483 35.73 10.53 -2.36
N LEU A 484 35.23 9.87 -3.40
CA LEU A 484 35.95 8.85 -4.16
C LEU A 484 36.86 9.49 -5.21
N SER A 485 38.01 8.88 -5.42
CA SER A 485 38.84 9.12 -6.61
C SER A 485 38.17 8.53 -7.87
N ARG A 486 38.58 8.99 -9.05
CA ARG A 486 38.04 8.51 -10.32
C ARG A 486 38.33 7.02 -10.58
N THR A 487 39.44 6.48 -10.08
CA THR A 487 39.74 5.04 -10.22
C THR A 487 38.83 4.19 -9.35
N ALA A 488 38.50 4.66 -8.14
CA ALA A 488 37.64 3.94 -7.20
C ALA A 488 36.15 4.03 -7.55
N SER A 489 35.71 5.05 -8.30
CA SER A 489 34.31 5.21 -8.70
C SER A 489 33.84 4.18 -9.73
N LYS A 490 34.76 3.56 -10.50
CA LYS A 490 34.43 2.50 -11.47
C LYS A 490 33.96 1.19 -10.83
N SER A 491 34.17 1.02 -9.53
CA SER A 491 33.85 -0.21 -8.78
C SER A 491 32.70 -0.08 -7.79
N SER A 492 32.05 1.08 -7.62
CA SER A 492 31.01 1.27 -6.61
C SER A 492 29.66 1.69 -7.19
N THR A 493 28.62 0.94 -6.84
CA THR A 493 27.21 1.18 -7.17
C THR A 493 26.67 2.38 -6.39
N SER A 494 25.85 3.19 -7.07
CA SER A 494 25.08 4.36 -6.62
C SER A 494 24.72 4.38 -5.13
N ASP A 495 25.41 5.21 -4.35
CA ASP A 495 25.09 5.51 -2.95
C ASP A 495 24.93 7.03 -2.78
N LYS A 496 23.88 7.48 -2.07
CA LYS A 496 23.45 8.90 -2.06
C LYS A 496 24.40 9.84 -1.31
N ASP A 497 25.35 9.31 -0.53
CA ASP A 497 26.29 10.06 0.32
C ASP A 497 27.74 10.06 -0.21
N VAL A 498 27.89 9.92 -1.54
CA VAL A 498 29.19 9.82 -2.21
C VAL A 498 29.38 10.95 -3.22
N LEU A 499 30.53 11.63 -3.12
CA LEU A 499 31.01 12.57 -4.13
C LEU A 499 32.12 11.90 -4.95
N ILE A 500 32.14 12.15 -6.26
CA ILE A 500 33.21 11.68 -7.14
C ILE A 500 34.11 12.87 -7.47
N ALA A 501 35.40 12.75 -7.19
CA ALA A 501 36.40 13.73 -7.58
C ALA A 501 36.88 13.44 -9.01
N ASP A 502 36.08 13.83 -10.02
CA ASP A 502 36.34 13.51 -11.44
C ASP A 502 37.71 13.99 -11.96
N GLY A 503 38.24 15.07 -11.38
CA GLY A 503 39.57 15.61 -11.70
C GLY A 503 40.74 14.89 -11.02
N ILE A 504 40.48 13.96 -10.09
CA ILE A 504 41.49 13.30 -9.27
C ILE A 504 41.50 11.81 -9.60
N GLN A 505 42.55 11.35 -10.28
CA GLN A 505 42.70 9.92 -10.62
C GLN A 505 42.84 9.06 -9.36
N ASN A 506 43.69 9.46 -8.41
CA ASN A 506 43.90 8.84 -7.11
C ASN A 506 44.33 9.94 -6.11
N TRP A 507 43.98 9.80 -4.83
CA TRP A 507 44.36 10.75 -3.77
C TRP A 507 45.84 10.69 -3.36
N GLY A 508 46.64 9.86 -4.03
CA GLY A 508 48.06 9.67 -3.77
C GLY A 508 48.32 8.65 -2.66
N ILE A 509 49.34 7.84 -2.90
CA ILE A 509 49.83 6.75 -2.05
C ILE A 509 51.27 7.07 -1.69
N GLY A 510 51.63 6.94 -0.42
CA GLY A 510 52.98 7.27 0.04
C GLY A 510 53.27 6.87 1.48
N THR A 511 54.45 7.23 1.96
CA THR A 511 54.94 6.95 3.32
C THR A 511 54.52 8.00 4.34
N SER A 512 54.30 9.25 3.94
CA SER A 512 53.87 10.38 4.76
C SER A 512 52.84 11.20 3.98
N MET A 513 51.59 11.16 4.43
CA MET A 513 50.44 11.78 3.76
C MET A 513 49.77 12.75 4.72
N VAL A 514 49.54 13.98 4.26
CA VAL A 514 48.90 15.04 5.03
C VAL A 514 47.68 15.53 4.27
N THR A 515 46.51 15.50 4.90
CA THR A 515 45.23 15.93 4.33
C THR A 515 44.68 17.08 5.15
N ARG A 516 44.44 18.23 4.51
CA ARG A 516 43.90 19.44 5.12
C ARG A 516 42.53 19.74 4.55
N LEU A 517 41.62 20.16 5.41
CA LEU A 517 40.34 20.75 5.04
C LEU A 517 40.43 22.25 5.28
N ILE A 518 40.20 23.03 4.22
CA ILE A 518 40.36 24.49 4.20
C ILE A 518 39.01 25.11 3.85
N ASP A 519 38.58 26.12 4.61
CA ASP A 519 37.32 26.81 4.37
C ASP A 519 37.41 27.85 3.22
N ALA A 520 36.30 28.53 2.95
CA ALA A 520 36.21 29.58 1.94
C ALA A 520 37.10 30.81 2.24
N ASN A 521 37.49 31.02 3.50
CA ASN A 521 38.38 32.10 3.94
C ASN A 521 39.85 31.68 3.92
N ASN A 522 40.16 30.50 3.38
CA ASN A 522 41.49 29.89 3.33
C ASN A 522 42.06 29.57 4.74
N GLU A 523 41.20 29.32 5.73
CA GLU A 523 41.58 28.83 7.05
C GLU A 523 41.55 27.30 7.14
N GLU A 524 42.55 26.71 7.79
CA GLU A 524 42.57 25.26 8.07
C GLU A 524 41.54 24.91 9.16
N LYS A 525 40.53 24.11 8.78
CA LYS A 525 39.49 23.61 9.68
C LYS A 525 39.74 22.20 10.16
N ALA A 526 40.46 21.36 9.41
CA ALA A 526 40.86 20.05 9.89
C ALA A 526 42.14 19.56 9.21
N LEU A 527 42.87 18.69 9.90
CA LEU A 527 44.13 18.11 9.47
C LEU A 527 44.18 16.64 9.87
N LEU A 528 44.56 15.78 8.93
CA LEU A 528 44.86 14.37 9.16
C LEU A 528 46.21 14.02 8.54
N THR A 529 47.12 13.47 9.35
CA THR A 529 48.44 13.01 8.92
C THR A 529 48.55 11.49 9.09
N GLN A 530 48.97 10.77 8.05
CA GLN A 530 49.26 9.33 8.04
C GLN A 530 50.73 9.12 7.75
N ARG A 531 51.44 8.36 8.60
CA ARG A 531 52.84 7.98 8.39
C ARG A 531 53.00 6.46 8.49
N PHE A 532 53.52 5.85 7.44
CA PHE A 532 53.92 4.45 7.39
C PHE A 532 55.39 4.34 7.82
N GLN A 533 55.63 3.64 8.93
CA GLN A 533 56.96 3.27 9.43
C GLN A 533 57.38 1.91 8.90
#